data_AF-A0A961IAT5-F1
#
_entry.id   AF-A0A961IAT5-F1
#
_cell.length_a   1.000
_cell.length_b   1.000
_cell.length_c   1.000
_cell.angle_alpha   90.00
_cell.angle_beta   90.00
_cell.angle_gamma   90.00
#
_symmetry.space_group_name_H-M   'P 1'
#
loop_
_entity.id
_entity.type
_entity.pdbx_description
1 polymer ?
#
loop_
_entity_poly.entity_id
_entity_poly.type
_entity_poly.pdbx_seq_one_letter_code
_entity_poly.pdbx_strand_id
1 'polypeptide(L)'
;YFNEGQELLSGVAAWVVLLSGLGSALGLILYTRFLDGPDAQSAEPGNDGSLLLILIRPFVLALALLLLALHIKIAVIERVEVSGKSMYPTLHNGDLIWIEKLSTGLNVPDLSFPFGPISVTGKIPMYGREWYERGEVVVFRYPGVNEDREDYFIKRIIGLPGDQFEIRNGNVYINRHEIEEGYLPSSIITNPRPSLSQPPVQHPPVELNLLSTEVKYSALYGLGMEGYVPEHTVLVLGDNREHSRDSRSIGFIPTFYIQGRAFGVR
;
A
#
# COMPACT_ATOMS: atom_id res chain seq x y z
N TYR A 1 18.73 -4.67 16.86
CA TYR A 1 19.44 -3.41 16.52
C TYR A 1 19.03 -2.78 15.18
N PHE A 2 18.16 -3.40 14.36
CA PHE A 2 17.74 -2.87 13.05
C PHE A 2 16.47 -2.00 13.06
N ASN A 3 15.70 -1.95 14.17
CA ASN A 3 14.39 -1.27 14.22
C ASN A 3 14.46 0.23 14.56
N GLU A 4 15.33 0.65 15.49
CA GLU A 4 15.33 2.05 15.98
C GLU A 4 15.85 3.05 14.92
N GLY A 5 16.75 2.63 14.04
CA GLY A 5 17.28 3.48 12.97
C GLY A 5 16.29 3.70 11.82
N GLN A 6 15.41 2.74 11.53
CA GLN A 6 14.44 2.85 10.44
C GLN A 6 13.17 3.60 10.82
N GLU A 7 12.72 3.54 12.07
CA GLU A 7 11.62 4.38 12.57
C GLU A 7 12.02 5.87 12.56
N LEU A 8 13.27 6.19 12.88
CA LEU A 8 13.78 7.56 12.82
C LEU A 8 13.82 8.07 11.37
N LEU A 9 14.22 7.22 10.41
CA LEU A 9 14.31 7.55 8.99
C LEU A 9 12.94 7.62 8.31
N SER A 10 11.97 6.76 8.66
CA SER A 10 10.59 6.84 8.16
C SER A 10 9.88 8.09 8.67
N GLY A 11 10.12 8.47 9.93
CA GLY A 11 9.71 9.75 10.49
C GLY A 11 10.30 10.93 9.70
N VAL A 12 11.62 10.97 9.51
CA VAL A 12 12.30 12.06 8.77
C VAL A 12 11.84 12.15 7.32
N ALA A 13 11.60 11.03 6.63
CA ALA A 13 11.20 11.03 5.24
C ALA A 13 9.71 11.41 5.05
N ALA A 14 8.83 11.01 5.98
CA ALA A 14 7.47 11.54 6.07
C ALA A 14 7.48 13.05 6.37
N TRP A 15 8.40 13.51 7.23
CA TRP A 15 8.67 14.94 7.42
C TRP A 15 9.16 15.60 6.14
N VAL A 16 9.98 14.98 5.29
CA VAL A 16 10.47 15.59 4.03
C VAL A 16 9.37 15.75 2.99
N VAL A 17 8.44 14.81 2.84
CA VAL A 17 7.28 14.98 1.94
C VAL A 17 6.28 15.97 2.49
N LEU A 18 6.05 15.93 3.81
CA LEU A 18 5.29 16.98 4.48
C LEU A 18 6.00 18.33 4.39
N LEU A 19 7.34 18.40 4.43
CA LEU A 19 8.18 19.60 4.33
C LEU A 19 8.44 20.04 2.90
N SER A 20 8.16 19.25 1.87
CA SER A 20 8.18 19.73 0.48
C SER A 20 6.85 20.39 0.13
N GLY A 21 5.73 19.84 0.63
CA GLY A 21 4.43 20.50 0.62
C GLY A 21 4.36 21.70 1.56
N LEU A 22 4.77 21.53 2.82
CA LEU A 22 4.89 22.60 3.83
C LEU A 22 6.05 23.53 3.51
N GLY A 23 7.11 23.13 2.82
CA GLY A 23 8.21 24.02 2.43
C GLY A 23 7.87 24.85 1.20
N SER A 24 7.00 24.35 0.33
CA SER A 24 6.37 25.17 -0.71
C SER A 24 5.37 26.15 -0.08
N ALA A 25 4.58 25.71 0.90
CA ALA A 25 3.65 26.57 1.62
C ALA A 25 4.34 27.56 2.58
N LEU A 26 5.36 27.14 3.32
CA LEU A 26 6.21 27.93 4.21
C LEU A 26 7.12 28.83 3.39
N GLY A 27 7.65 28.36 2.27
CA GLY A 27 8.36 29.18 1.29
C GLY A 27 7.47 30.28 0.73
N LEU A 28 6.20 29.99 0.45
CA LEU A 28 5.22 30.99 0.03
C LEU A 28 4.79 31.91 1.19
N ILE A 29 4.62 31.39 2.41
CA ILE A 29 4.32 32.20 3.61
C ILE A 29 5.51 33.11 3.96
N LEU A 30 6.74 32.60 3.91
CA LEU A 30 7.98 33.35 4.13
C LEU A 30 8.24 34.33 2.98
N TYR A 31 7.99 33.96 1.73
CA TYR A 31 8.02 34.88 0.59
C TYR A 31 7.01 36.00 0.77
N THR A 32 5.79 35.67 1.21
CA THR A 32 4.78 36.70 1.47
C THR A 32 5.08 37.56 2.71
N ARG A 33 5.73 37.01 3.76
CA ARG A 33 6.24 37.78 4.90
C ARG A 33 7.48 38.60 4.57
N PHE A 34 8.33 38.13 3.65
CA PHE A 34 9.46 38.86 3.11
C PHE A 34 8.99 40.05 2.27
N LEU A 35 7.90 39.88 1.51
CA LEU A 35 7.17 40.96 0.85
C LEU A 35 6.46 41.90 1.85
N ASP A 36 6.13 41.45 3.06
CA ASP A 36 5.60 42.27 4.17
C ASP A 36 6.71 42.90 5.05
N GLY A 37 7.98 42.86 4.62
CA GLY A 37 9.13 43.43 5.32
C GLY A 37 9.02 44.94 5.56
N PRO A 38 9.87 45.54 6.43
CA PRO A 38 9.71 46.93 6.91
C PRO A 38 9.59 47.98 5.79
N ASP A 39 10.15 47.74 4.61
CA ASP A 39 10.03 48.62 3.44
C ASP A 39 8.63 48.63 2.80
N ALA A 40 7.83 47.58 2.97
CA ALA A 40 6.46 47.48 2.46
C ALA A 40 5.47 48.33 3.27
N GLN A 41 5.79 48.63 4.53
CA GLN A 41 4.99 49.53 5.38
C GLN A 41 5.30 51.01 5.14
N SER A 42 6.44 51.33 4.50
CA SER A 42 6.80 52.67 4.05
C SER A 42 6.31 53.00 2.63
N ALA A 43 5.67 52.07 1.94
CA ALA A 43 5.09 52.32 0.63
C ALA A 43 3.90 53.29 0.77
N GLU A 44 4.02 54.48 0.16
CA GLU A 44 2.96 55.49 0.20
C GLU A 44 1.62 54.93 -0.31
N PRO A 45 0.49 55.35 0.28
CA PRO A 45 -0.85 54.95 -0.12
C PRO A 45 -1.18 55.54 -1.51
N GLY A 46 -0.70 54.87 -2.55
CA GLY A 46 -0.80 55.32 -3.95
C GLY A 46 0.04 54.49 -4.93
N ASN A 47 0.87 53.55 -4.46
CA ASN A 47 1.61 52.65 -5.35
C ASN A 47 0.73 51.46 -5.77
N ASP A 48 0.20 51.51 -7.00
CA ASP A 48 -0.67 50.49 -7.63
C ASP A 48 -0.13 49.04 -7.48
N GLY A 49 1.19 48.87 -7.40
CA GLY A 49 1.84 47.57 -7.20
C GLY A 49 1.51 46.89 -5.87
N SER A 50 1.28 47.66 -4.79
CA SER A 50 0.99 47.13 -3.45
C SER A 50 -0.45 46.59 -3.34
N LEU A 51 -1.41 47.29 -3.95
CA LEU A 51 -2.81 46.85 -4.04
C LEU A 51 -2.95 45.59 -4.90
N LEU A 52 -2.22 45.53 -6.02
CA LEU A 52 -2.21 44.37 -6.90
C LEU A 52 -1.67 43.12 -6.19
N LEU A 53 -0.63 43.26 -5.37
CA LEU A 53 -0.07 42.17 -4.57
C LEU A 53 -1.05 41.64 -3.51
N ILE A 54 -1.75 42.53 -2.80
CA ILE A 54 -2.78 42.17 -1.82
C ILE A 54 -3.91 41.38 -2.49
N LEU A 55 -4.32 41.80 -3.70
CA LEU A 55 -5.37 41.14 -4.46
C LEU A 55 -4.94 39.77 -5.04
N ILE A 56 -3.71 39.62 -5.52
CA ILE A 56 -3.22 38.39 -6.18
C ILE A 56 -2.80 37.30 -5.18
N ARG A 57 -2.24 37.68 -4.03
CA ARG A 57 -1.75 36.75 -2.98
C ARG A 57 -2.73 35.61 -2.60
N PRO A 58 -4.03 35.85 -2.32
CA PRO A 58 -4.96 34.77 -1.98
C PRO A 58 -5.19 33.80 -3.15
N PHE A 59 -5.18 34.27 -4.39
CA PHE A 59 -5.34 33.41 -5.57
C PHE A 59 -4.13 32.51 -5.79
N VAL A 60 -2.91 33.05 -5.61
CA VAL A 60 -1.68 32.25 -5.70
C VAL A 60 -1.62 31.18 -4.61
N LEU A 61 -2.01 31.53 -3.38
CA LEU A 61 -2.11 30.57 -2.26
C LEU A 61 -3.16 29.49 -2.54
N ALA A 62 -4.35 29.88 -3.00
CA ALA A 62 -5.41 28.94 -3.35
C ALA A 62 -4.98 27.99 -4.47
N LEU A 63 -4.30 28.49 -5.50
CA LEU A 63 -3.76 27.69 -6.59
C LEU A 63 -2.68 26.72 -6.09
N ALA A 64 -1.76 27.17 -5.23
CA ALA A 64 -0.73 26.31 -4.64
C ALA A 64 -1.35 25.17 -3.81
N LEU A 65 -2.36 25.47 -2.98
CA LEU A 65 -3.08 24.45 -2.20
C LEU A 65 -3.85 23.48 -3.08
N LEU A 66 -4.48 23.96 -4.16
CA LEU A 66 -5.18 23.12 -5.12
C LEU A 66 -4.22 22.15 -5.83
N LEU A 67 -3.07 22.65 -6.30
CA LEU A 67 -2.05 21.83 -6.95
C LEU A 67 -1.46 20.82 -5.97
N LEU A 68 -1.20 21.22 -4.72
CA LEU A 68 -0.75 20.30 -3.68
C LEU A 68 -1.80 19.19 -3.42
N ALA A 69 -3.07 19.56 -3.28
CA ALA A 69 -4.16 18.59 -3.10
C ALA A 69 -4.28 17.62 -4.28
N LEU A 70 -4.10 18.10 -5.52
CA LEU A 70 -4.10 17.25 -6.72
C LEU A 70 -2.92 16.27 -6.71
N HIS A 71 -1.71 16.72 -6.35
CA HIS A 71 -0.54 15.86 -6.24
C HIS A 71 -0.73 14.78 -5.17
N ILE A 72 -1.22 15.15 -3.99
CA ILE A 72 -1.54 14.20 -2.91
C ILE A 72 -2.56 13.18 -3.40
N LYS A 73 -3.62 13.63 -4.07
CA LYS A 73 -4.68 12.74 -4.59
C LYS A 73 -4.14 11.73 -5.60
N ILE A 74 -3.27 12.14 -6.52
CA ILE A 74 -2.63 11.25 -7.51
C ILE A 74 -1.68 10.25 -6.83
N ALA A 75 -1.00 10.65 -5.75
CA ALA A 75 -0.08 9.78 -5.01
C ALA A 75 -0.79 8.73 -4.15
N VAL A 76 -1.95 9.09 -3.56
CA VAL A 76 -2.65 8.26 -2.57
C VAL A 76 -3.65 7.31 -3.21
N ILE A 77 -4.32 7.72 -4.30
CA ILE A 77 -5.42 6.97 -4.89
C ILE A 77 -5.16 6.72 -6.37
N GLU A 78 -5.17 5.45 -6.78
CA GLU A 78 -5.14 5.03 -8.17
C GLU A 78 -6.46 4.35 -8.56
N ARG A 79 -6.84 4.44 -9.84
CA ARG A 79 -8.00 3.72 -10.38
C ARG A 79 -7.52 2.63 -11.33
N VAL A 80 -7.99 1.40 -11.13
CA VAL A 80 -7.58 0.23 -11.92
C VAL A 80 -8.80 -0.57 -12.36
N GLU A 81 -8.73 -1.16 -13.56
CA GLU A 81 -9.72 -2.10 -14.07
C GLU A 81 -9.38 -3.53 -13.64
N VAL A 82 -10.36 -4.25 -13.09
CA VAL A 82 -10.21 -5.64 -12.69
C VAL A 82 -10.25 -6.54 -13.91
N SER A 83 -9.23 -7.37 -14.08
CA SER A 83 -9.18 -8.40 -15.11
C SER A 83 -9.27 -9.81 -14.51
N GLY A 84 -10.05 -10.67 -15.18
CA GLY A 84 -10.23 -12.07 -14.80
C GLY A 84 -11.39 -12.35 -13.84
N LYS A 85 -11.50 -13.61 -13.39
CA LYS A 85 -12.67 -14.13 -12.65
C LYS A 85 -12.39 -14.52 -11.20
N SER A 86 -11.17 -14.29 -10.71
CA SER A 86 -10.71 -14.84 -9.43
C SER A 86 -11.39 -14.26 -8.19
N MET A 87 -12.05 -13.10 -8.34
CA MET A 87 -12.74 -12.39 -7.26
C MET A 87 -14.26 -12.43 -7.37
N TYR A 88 -14.82 -13.25 -8.26
CA TYR A 88 -16.27 -13.44 -8.34
C TYR A 88 -16.78 -14.08 -7.03
N PRO A 89 -17.96 -13.70 -6.52
CA PRO A 89 -18.90 -12.72 -7.08
C PRO A 89 -18.63 -11.26 -6.67
N THR A 90 -17.65 -11.00 -5.80
CA THR A 90 -17.38 -9.66 -5.27
C THR A 90 -16.94 -8.67 -6.35
N LEU A 91 -16.05 -9.09 -7.25
CA LEU A 91 -15.53 -8.26 -8.34
C LEU A 91 -15.64 -9.02 -9.66
N HIS A 92 -16.15 -8.33 -10.67
CA HIS A 92 -16.33 -8.82 -12.03
C HIS A 92 -15.26 -8.27 -12.97
N ASN A 93 -15.04 -8.99 -14.06
CA ASN A 93 -14.13 -8.53 -15.10
C ASN A 93 -14.66 -7.24 -15.74
N GLY A 94 -13.85 -6.19 -15.74
CA GLY A 94 -14.22 -4.85 -16.20
C GLY A 94 -14.65 -3.90 -15.08
N ASP A 95 -14.78 -4.39 -13.84
CA ASP A 95 -15.08 -3.53 -12.69
C ASP A 95 -13.94 -2.53 -12.47
N LEU A 96 -14.31 -1.29 -12.15
CA LEU A 96 -13.34 -0.24 -11.90
C LEU A 96 -13.25 -0.01 -10.39
N ILE A 97 -12.06 -0.26 -9.85
CA ILE A 97 -11.77 -0.17 -8.41
C ILE A 97 -10.82 0.99 -8.12
N TRP A 98 -10.89 1.50 -6.90
CA TRP A 98 -9.91 2.42 -6.37
C TRP A 98 -8.91 1.69 -5.48
N ILE A 99 -7.64 2.03 -5.63
CA ILE A 99 -6.54 1.49 -4.83
C ILE A 99 -6.02 2.62 -3.94
N GLU A 100 -6.13 2.44 -2.63
CA GLU A 100 -5.55 3.29 -1.61
C GLU A 100 -4.13 2.81 -1.33
N LYS A 101 -3.14 3.70 -1.55
CA LYS A 101 -1.72 3.35 -1.51
C LYS A 101 -1.01 3.67 -0.19
N LEU A 102 -1.60 4.49 0.69
CA LEU A 102 -0.96 4.90 1.95
C LEU A 102 -0.67 3.71 2.86
N SER A 103 -1.57 2.72 2.89
CA SER A 103 -1.45 1.48 3.65
C SER A 103 -0.19 0.66 3.33
N THR A 104 0.40 0.85 2.14
CA THR A 104 1.60 0.12 1.72
C THR A 104 2.89 0.95 1.80
N GLY A 105 2.78 2.24 2.13
CA GLY A 105 3.88 3.19 2.11
C GLY A 105 3.77 4.24 1.02
N LEU A 106 4.39 5.39 1.27
CA LEU A 106 4.35 6.56 0.40
C LEU A 106 5.47 6.46 -0.65
N ASN A 107 5.11 6.44 -1.92
CA ASN A 107 6.09 6.59 -3.00
C ASN A 107 6.57 8.05 -3.03
N VAL A 108 7.83 8.27 -2.72
CA VAL A 108 8.44 9.61 -2.77
C VAL A 108 9.01 9.79 -4.17
N PRO A 109 8.50 10.77 -4.95
CA PRO A 109 9.16 11.16 -6.19
C PRO A 109 10.58 11.64 -5.88
N ASP A 110 11.48 11.58 -6.86
CA ASP A 110 12.85 12.07 -6.69
C ASP A 110 12.84 13.57 -6.32
N LEU A 111 13.04 13.86 -5.03
CA LEU A 111 13.05 15.22 -4.47
C LEU A 111 14.46 15.81 -4.46
N SER A 112 15.32 15.38 -5.39
CA SER A 112 16.67 15.94 -5.54
C SER A 112 16.61 17.45 -5.76
N PHE A 113 17.14 18.21 -4.79
CA PHE A 113 17.30 19.66 -4.95
C PHE A 113 18.44 19.94 -5.94
N PRO A 114 18.28 20.84 -6.93
CA PRO A 114 19.28 21.08 -7.97
C PRO A 114 20.64 21.59 -7.45
N PHE A 115 20.76 21.94 -6.16
CA PHE A 115 21.98 22.47 -5.55
C PHE A 115 22.27 21.90 -4.14
N GLY A 116 21.65 20.79 -3.74
CA GLY A 116 21.79 20.22 -2.38
C GLY A 116 22.33 18.78 -2.37
N PRO A 117 22.99 18.32 -1.28
CA PRO A 117 23.51 16.96 -1.17
C PRO A 117 22.43 15.90 -0.83
N ILE A 118 21.16 16.29 -0.73
CA ILE A 118 20.06 15.45 -0.27
C ILE A 118 19.25 15.00 -1.49
N SER A 119 19.27 13.70 -1.74
CA SER A 119 18.33 13.02 -2.65
C SER A 119 17.48 12.08 -1.81
N VAL A 120 16.16 12.28 -1.84
CA VAL A 120 15.18 11.35 -1.26
C VAL A 120 14.38 10.80 -2.42
N THR A 121 14.65 9.55 -2.77
CA THR A 121 13.93 8.81 -3.81
C THR A 121 13.64 7.41 -3.29
N GLY A 122 12.43 6.90 -3.55
CA GLY A 122 12.04 5.54 -3.19
C GLY A 122 10.70 5.44 -2.45
N LYS A 123 10.28 4.20 -2.18
CA LYS A 123 9.08 3.91 -1.38
C LYS A 123 9.47 4.06 0.10
N ILE A 124 8.87 5.00 0.83
CA ILE A 124 8.93 5.02 2.29
C ILE A 124 7.88 4.02 2.78
N PRO A 125 8.29 2.85 3.27
CA PRO A 125 7.34 1.97 3.90
C PRO A 125 6.88 2.61 5.21
N MET A 126 5.58 2.83 5.36
CA MET A 126 4.99 3.16 6.66
C MET A 126 4.88 1.85 7.46
N TYR A 127 6.01 1.23 7.80
CA TYR A 127 6.02 -0.02 8.56
C TYR A 127 5.48 0.22 9.97
N GLY A 128 4.41 -0.51 10.30
CA GLY A 128 3.83 -0.70 11.63
C GLY A 128 2.92 -1.93 11.56
N ARG A 129 2.79 -2.71 12.63
CA ARG A 129 2.12 -4.03 12.65
C ARG A 129 0.61 -4.04 12.30
N GLU A 130 0.00 -2.91 11.96
CA GLU A 130 -1.46 -2.71 12.12
C GLU A 130 -2.23 -2.22 10.87
N TRP A 131 -1.64 -2.25 9.66
CA TRP A 131 -2.28 -1.60 8.50
C TRP A 131 -3.10 -2.51 7.58
N TYR A 132 -3.13 -3.81 7.85
CA TYR A 132 -3.99 -4.74 7.12
C TYR A 132 -4.95 -5.44 8.04
N GLU A 133 -6.19 -5.49 7.61
CA GLU A 133 -7.27 -6.15 8.32
C GLU A 133 -7.72 -7.41 7.58
N ARG A 134 -8.16 -8.41 8.35
CA ARG A 134 -8.75 -9.60 7.77
C ARG A 134 -10.00 -9.22 6.98
N GLY A 135 -10.14 -9.77 5.78
CA GLY A 135 -11.25 -9.49 4.88
C GLY A 135 -11.00 -8.34 3.92
N GLU A 136 -9.90 -7.61 4.02
CA GLU A 136 -9.56 -6.57 3.05
C GLU A 136 -9.19 -7.14 1.68
N VAL A 137 -9.57 -6.45 0.61
CA VAL A 137 -9.13 -6.78 -0.75
C VAL A 137 -7.89 -5.95 -1.06
N VAL A 138 -6.82 -6.61 -1.50
CA VAL A 138 -5.53 -5.97 -1.79
C VAL A 138 -5.05 -6.31 -3.19
N VAL A 139 -4.32 -5.36 -3.78
CA VAL A 139 -3.61 -5.53 -5.04
C VAL A 139 -2.12 -5.67 -4.76
N PHE A 140 -1.48 -6.68 -5.33
CA PHE A 140 -0.05 -6.94 -5.14
C PHE A 140 0.61 -7.41 -6.43
N ARG A 141 1.92 -7.18 -6.53
CA ARG A 141 2.73 -7.71 -7.63
C ARG A 141 2.96 -9.20 -7.42
N TYR A 142 2.80 -10.01 -8.47
CA TYR A 142 3.05 -11.44 -8.40
C TYR A 142 4.51 -11.73 -7.99
N PRO A 143 4.76 -12.51 -6.92
CA PRO A 143 6.11 -12.73 -6.38
C PRO A 143 6.93 -13.81 -7.14
N GLY A 144 6.46 -14.30 -8.29
CA GLY A 144 7.09 -15.43 -8.98
C GLY A 144 8.29 -15.09 -9.86
N VAL A 145 8.98 -16.15 -10.30
CA VAL A 145 10.35 -16.14 -10.86
C VAL A 145 10.52 -15.44 -12.21
N ASN A 146 9.46 -14.90 -12.82
CA ASN A 146 9.55 -14.14 -14.07
C ASN A 146 9.35 -12.65 -13.78
N GLU A 147 10.43 -11.99 -13.35
CA GLU A 147 10.47 -10.55 -13.03
C GLU A 147 10.08 -9.65 -14.21
N ASP A 148 10.14 -10.17 -15.44
CA ASP A 148 9.84 -9.43 -16.68
C ASP A 148 8.34 -9.25 -16.97
N ARG A 149 7.45 -9.91 -16.21
CA ARG A 149 6.00 -9.67 -16.29
C ARG A 149 5.51 -8.97 -15.04
N GLU A 150 5.09 -7.71 -15.18
CA GLU A 150 4.37 -6.98 -14.15
C GLU A 150 2.91 -7.48 -14.06
N ASP A 151 2.72 -8.74 -13.64
CA ASP A 151 1.39 -9.27 -13.39
C ASP A 151 0.92 -8.82 -12.00
N TYR A 152 -0.12 -7.99 -11.94
CA TYR A 152 -0.78 -7.58 -10.70
C TYR A 152 -1.94 -8.50 -10.36
N PHE A 153 -2.03 -8.91 -9.11
CA PHE A 153 -3.06 -9.81 -8.60
C PHE A 153 -3.91 -9.06 -7.57
N ILE A 154 -5.23 -9.29 -7.64
CA ILE A 154 -6.18 -8.83 -6.63
C ILE A 154 -6.74 -10.02 -5.85
N LYS A 155 -6.63 -10.00 -4.53
CA LYS A 155 -7.08 -11.07 -3.62
C LYS A 155 -7.54 -10.49 -2.28
N ARG A 156 -8.24 -11.29 -1.49
CA ARG A 156 -8.67 -10.94 -0.14
C ARG A 156 -7.70 -11.47 0.91
N ILE A 157 -7.37 -10.67 1.90
CA ILE A 157 -6.59 -11.08 3.07
C ILE A 157 -7.43 -11.98 3.95
N ILE A 158 -6.93 -13.19 4.17
CA ILE A 158 -7.58 -14.23 4.97
C ILE A 158 -6.80 -14.52 6.24
N GLY A 159 -5.47 -14.39 6.23
CA GLY A 159 -4.60 -14.59 7.39
C GLY A 159 -3.57 -13.48 7.52
N LEU A 160 -3.35 -13.01 8.75
CA LEU A 160 -2.39 -11.99 9.15
C LEU A 160 -1.15 -12.62 9.78
N PRO A 161 -0.01 -11.91 9.86
CA PRO A 161 1.19 -12.40 10.54
C PRO A 161 0.89 -13.03 11.90
N GLY A 162 1.42 -14.24 12.14
CA GLY A 162 1.26 -14.98 13.39
C GLY A 162 -0.03 -15.79 13.49
N ASP A 163 -1.00 -15.61 12.59
CA ASP A 163 -2.22 -16.42 12.58
C ASP A 163 -1.91 -17.90 12.33
N GLN A 164 -2.59 -18.78 13.06
CA GLN A 164 -2.71 -20.18 12.70
C GLN A 164 -3.85 -20.34 11.69
N PHE A 165 -3.60 -20.86 10.49
CA PHE A 165 -4.65 -21.16 9.52
C PHE A 165 -4.86 -22.67 9.38
N GLU A 166 -6.08 -23.06 9.05
CA GLU A 166 -6.45 -24.43 8.71
C GLU A 166 -7.56 -24.43 7.66
N ILE A 167 -7.46 -25.28 6.65
CA ILE A 167 -8.47 -25.53 5.62
C ILE A 167 -8.94 -26.97 5.80
N ARG A 168 -10.14 -27.16 6.33
CA ARG A 168 -10.75 -28.49 6.52
C ARG A 168 -12.21 -28.48 6.11
N ASN A 169 -12.66 -29.58 5.50
CA ASN A 169 -14.05 -29.80 5.09
C ASN A 169 -14.66 -28.65 4.25
N GLY A 170 -13.85 -27.97 3.44
CA GLY A 170 -14.30 -26.85 2.62
C GLY A 170 -14.33 -25.49 3.33
N ASN A 171 -14.02 -25.43 4.63
CA ASN A 171 -14.07 -24.18 5.40
C ASN A 171 -12.67 -23.74 5.82
N VAL A 172 -12.52 -22.43 6.05
CA VAL A 172 -11.29 -21.81 6.52
C VAL A 172 -11.42 -21.49 8.00
N TYR A 173 -10.40 -21.86 8.76
CA TYR A 173 -10.29 -21.59 10.18
C TYR A 173 -9.05 -20.75 10.42
N ILE A 174 -9.19 -19.71 11.24
CA ILE A 174 -8.08 -18.90 11.73
C ILE A 174 -8.07 -18.94 13.25
N ASN A 175 -6.92 -19.24 13.84
CA ASN A 175 -6.73 -19.41 15.28
C ASN A 175 -7.79 -20.35 15.88
N ARG A 176 -8.07 -21.46 15.16
CA ARG A 176 -9.08 -22.50 15.48
C ARG A 176 -10.54 -22.10 15.39
N HIS A 177 -10.85 -20.88 14.95
CA HIS A 177 -12.22 -20.40 14.74
C HIS A 177 -12.53 -20.36 13.25
N GLU A 178 -13.68 -20.89 12.85
CA GLU A 178 -14.17 -20.73 11.48
C GLU A 178 -14.39 -19.25 11.20
N ILE A 179 -13.87 -18.75 10.08
CA ILE A 179 -14.04 -17.35 9.72
C ILE A 179 -15.39 -17.13 9.04
N GLU A 180 -16.05 -16.02 9.35
CA GLU A 180 -17.28 -15.63 8.68
C GLU A 180 -16.96 -15.01 7.32
N GLU A 181 -17.45 -15.64 6.25
CA GLU A 181 -17.20 -15.22 4.87
C GLU A 181 -18.46 -14.67 4.21
N GLY A 182 -19.09 -13.66 4.82
CA GLY A 182 -20.35 -13.07 4.33
C GLY A 182 -20.29 -12.46 2.92
N TYR A 183 -19.09 -12.31 2.36
CA TYR A 183 -18.85 -11.93 0.96
C TYR A 183 -19.00 -13.09 -0.03
N LEU A 184 -19.15 -14.33 0.45
CA LEU A 184 -19.36 -15.52 -0.38
C LEU A 184 -20.74 -16.14 -0.15
N PRO A 185 -21.36 -16.70 -1.21
CA PRO A 185 -22.45 -17.65 -1.05
C PRO A 185 -22.01 -18.87 -0.24
N SER A 186 -22.90 -19.40 0.60
CA SER A 186 -22.64 -20.59 1.43
C SER A 186 -22.34 -21.88 0.64
N SER A 187 -22.55 -21.87 -0.68
CA SER A 187 -22.20 -22.99 -1.58
C SER A 187 -20.73 -23.01 -1.98
N ILE A 188 -19.98 -21.92 -1.76
CA ILE A 188 -18.56 -21.85 -2.10
C ILE A 188 -17.75 -22.55 -1.02
N ILE A 189 -16.93 -23.53 -1.44
CA ILE A 189 -16.02 -24.25 -0.56
C ILE A 189 -14.56 -23.96 -0.89
N THR A 190 -13.71 -24.08 0.11
CA THR A 190 -12.25 -23.91 0.03
C THR A 190 -11.58 -25.26 0.05
N ASN A 191 -11.13 -25.70 -1.11
CA ASN A 191 -10.27 -26.86 -1.21
C ASN A 191 -8.79 -26.44 -1.09
N PRO A 192 -7.96 -27.20 -0.36
CA PRO A 192 -6.53 -26.95 -0.29
C PRO A 192 -5.91 -27.12 -1.68
N ARG A 193 -4.86 -26.34 -1.96
CA ARG A 193 -4.01 -26.52 -3.14
C ARG A 193 -2.55 -26.41 -2.70
N PRO A 194 -1.62 -27.06 -3.44
CA PRO A 194 -1.86 -28.24 -4.27
C PRO A 194 -2.37 -29.43 -3.42
N SER A 195 -3.00 -30.41 -4.07
CA SER A 195 -3.69 -31.51 -3.39
C SER A 195 -2.79 -32.27 -2.40
N LEU A 196 -3.09 -32.16 -1.10
CA LEU A 196 -2.76 -33.02 0.06
C LEU A 196 -1.33 -33.55 0.28
N SER A 197 -0.37 -33.31 -0.62
CA SER A 197 0.96 -33.94 -0.59
C SER A 197 2.07 -33.06 0.00
N GLN A 198 1.75 -31.84 0.43
CA GLN A 198 2.74 -30.93 1.01
C GLN A 198 2.65 -30.94 2.54
N PRO A 199 3.76 -31.21 3.25
CA PRO A 199 3.76 -31.13 4.69
C PRO A 199 3.42 -29.71 5.14
N PRO A 200 2.61 -29.55 6.21
CA PRO A 200 2.25 -28.24 6.72
C PRO A 200 3.52 -27.44 7.10
N VAL A 201 3.50 -26.13 6.87
CA VAL A 201 4.58 -25.24 7.30
C VAL A 201 4.47 -25.07 8.82
N GLN A 202 5.16 -25.94 9.57
CA GLN A 202 5.09 -25.96 11.04
C GLN A 202 5.90 -24.84 11.69
N HIS A 203 7.00 -24.42 11.06
CA HIS A 203 7.87 -23.36 11.54
C HIS A 203 8.23 -22.44 10.38
N PRO A 204 7.49 -21.33 10.17
CA PRO A 204 7.90 -20.34 9.19
C PRO A 204 9.30 -19.81 9.59
N PRO A 205 10.23 -19.61 8.64
CA PRO A 205 11.55 -19.10 8.97
C PRO A 205 11.41 -17.74 9.69
N VAL A 206 12.05 -17.62 10.84
CA VAL A 206 11.98 -16.44 11.73
C VAL A 206 12.56 -15.20 11.03
N GLU A 207 13.52 -15.40 10.13
CA GLU A 207 14.03 -14.36 9.24
C GLU A 207 13.63 -14.72 7.81
N LEU A 208 12.65 -13.99 7.24
CA LEU A 208 12.61 -13.87 5.79
C LEU A 208 13.87 -13.12 5.39
N ASN A 209 14.89 -13.82 4.91
CA ASN A 209 15.91 -13.16 4.12
C ASN A 209 15.22 -12.71 2.82
N LEU A 210 14.77 -11.46 2.79
CA LEU A 210 13.92 -10.86 1.75
C LEU A 210 14.55 -10.92 0.35
N LEU A 211 15.85 -11.21 0.26
CA LEU A 211 16.63 -11.37 -0.96
C LEU A 211 16.96 -12.84 -1.28
N SER A 212 16.59 -13.79 -0.41
CA SER A 212 16.91 -15.20 -0.56
C SER A 212 15.86 -15.94 -1.38
N THR A 213 16.32 -17.02 -2.00
CA THR A 213 15.52 -18.09 -2.60
C THR A 213 14.44 -18.66 -1.65
N GLU A 214 14.45 -18.33 -0.35
CA GLU A 214 13.50 -18.81 0.65
C GLU A 214 12.18 -18.01 0.67
N VAL A 215 12.13 -16.78 0.15
CA VAL A 215 10.85 -16.12 -0.19
C VAL A 215 10.16 -16.88 -1.33
N LYS A 216 10.94 -17.46 -2.26
CA LYS A 216 10.43 -18.41 -3.26
C LYS A 216 9.98 -19.74 -2.64
N TYR A 217 10.43 -20.12 -1.44
CA TYR A 217 10.04 -21.40 -0.81
C TYR A 217 8.56 -21.46 -0.45
N SER A 218 7.99 -20.43 0.18
CA SER A 218 6.53 -20.44 0.44
C SER A 218 5.71 -20.46 -0.86
N ALA A 219 6.24 -19.83 -1.92
CA ALA A 219 5.63 -19.81 -3.24
C ALA A 219 5.80 -21.11 -4.07
N LEU A 220 6.82 -21.93 -3.78
CA LEU A 220 7.07 -23.20 -4.45
C LEU A 220 6.42 -24.41 -3.76
N TYR A 221 6.25 -24.38 -2.44
CA TYR A 221 5.84 -25.55 -1.65
C TYR A 221 4.44 -25.48 -1.05
N GLY A 222 3.60 -24.55 -1.52
CA GLY A 222 2.17 -24.40 -1.16
C GLY A 222 1.88 -24.31 0.35
N LEU A 223 0.62 -24.06 0.70
CA LEU A 223 0.24 -23.83 2.10
C LEU A 223 -0.08 -25.08 2.90
N GLY A 224 -0.10 -26.27 2.29
CA GLY A 224 -0.64 -27.47 2.94
C GLY A 224 -2.11 -27.26 3.36
N MET A 225 -2.58 -28.03 4.35
CA MET A 225 -3.91 -27.85 4.94
C MET A 225 -3.91 -26.96 6.19
N GLU A 226 -2.77 -26.76 6.83
CA GLU A 226 -2.64 -25.98 8.06
C GLU A 226 -1.21 -25.43 8.22
N GLY A 227 -1.06 -24.42 9.07
CA GLY A 227 0.24 -23.83 9.41
C GLY A 227 0.11 -22.46 10.07
N TYR A 228 1.23 -21.74 10.15
CA TYR A 228 1.28 -20.37 10.66
C TYR A 228 1.66 -19.39 9.56
N VAL A 229 1.02 -18.22 9.54
CA VAL A 229 1.37 -17.12 8.65
C VAL A 229 2.68 -16.48 9.14
N PRO A 230 3.76 -16.48 8.33
CA PRO A 230 5.03 -15.86 8.70
C PRO A 230 4.91 -14.36 8.98
N GLU A 231 5.81 -13.85 9.82
CA GLU A 231 6.03 -12.40 9.98
C GLU A 231 6.26 -11.70 8.64
N HIS A 232 5.78 -10.46 8.50
CA HIS A 232 5.87 -9.66 7.27
C HIS A 232 5.20 -10.26 6.01
N THR A 233 4.31 -11.25 6.18
CA THR A 233 3.54 -11.84 5.09
C THR A 233 2.05 -11.91 5.40
N VAL A 234 1.22 -12.11 4.39
CA VAL A 234 -0.22 -12.34 4.53
C VAL A 234 -0.64 -13.58 3.73
N LEU A 235 -1.66 -14.27 4.23
CA LEU A 235 -2.38 -15.31 3.49
C LEU A 235 -3.54 -14.67 2.74
N VAL A 236 -3.59 -14.82 1.42
CA VAL A 236 -4.65 -14.25 0.58
C VAL A 236 -5.38 -15.33 -0.21
N LEU A 237 -6.71 -15.21 -0.33
CA LEU A 237 -7.53 -16.06 -1.17
C LEU A 237 -8.32 -15.23 -2.18
N GLY A 238 -8.62 -15.83 -3.33
CA GLY A 238 -9.62 -15.27 -4.24
C GLY A 238 -11.01 -15.70 -3.79
N ASP A 239 -11.97 -14.80 -3.96
CA ASP A 239 -13.37 -15.07 -3.61
C ASP A 239 -13.95 -16.19 -4.49
N ASN A 240 -13.48 -16.29 -5.74
CA ASN A 240 -13.79 -17.42 -6.61
C ASN A 240 -12.81 -18.57 -6.33
N ARG A 241 -13.07 -19.32 -5.24
CA ARG A 241 -12.17 -20.35 -4.69
C ARG A 241 -11.70 -21.37 -5.72
N GLU A 242 -12.54 -21.77 -6.66
CA GLU A 242 -12.16 -22.78 -7.67
C GLU A 242 -11.31 -22.20 -8.80
N HIS A 243 -11.56 -20.94 -9.19
CA HIS A 243 -10.89 -20.29 -10.32
C HIS A 243 -9.84 -19.25 -9.91
N SER A 244 -9.38 -19.33 -8.66
CA SER A 244 -8.36 -18.43 -8.13
C SER A 244 -7.00 -19.12 -8.03
N ARG A 245 -5.99 -18.44 -8.60
CA ARG A 245 -4.58 -18.66 -8.30
C ARG A 245 -4.19 -17.70 -7.17
N ASP A 246 -4.18 -18.22 -5.95
CA ASP A 246 -3.96 -17.46 -4.73
C ASP A 246 -2.99 -18.21 -3.81
N SER A 247 -2.90 -17.81 -2.54
CA SER A 247 -1.88 -18.32 -1.63
C SER A 247 -1.86 -19.84 -1.57
N ARG A 248 -3.00 -20.54 -1.69
CA ARG A 248 -2.98 -22.01 -1.76
C ARG A 248 -2.01 -22.53 -2.82
N SER A 249 -1.94 -21.90 -3.99
CA SER A 249 -1.03 -22.30 -5.07
C SER A 249 0.29 -21.53 -5.13
N ILE A 250 0.37 -20.33 -4.56
CA ILE A 250 1.52 -19.41 -4.74
C ILE A 250 2.16 -18.94 -3.43
N GLY A 251 1.75 -19.50 -2.29
CA GLY A 251 2.34 -19.20 -0.98
C GLY A 251 1.84 -17.92 -0.32
N PHE A 252 2.48 -17.57 0.79
CA PHE A 252 2.24 -16.31 1.48
C PHE A 252 2.75 -15.13 0.64
N ILE A 253 2.10 -13.99 0.80
CA ILE A 253 2.46 -12.77 0.07
C ILE A 253 3.23 -11.86 1.02
N PRO A 254 4.52 -11.58 0.76
CA PRO A 254 5.25 -10.55 1.47
C PRO A 254 4.53 -9.20 1.36
N THR A 255 4.35 -8.51 2.49
CA THR A 255 3.59 -7.25 2.54
C THR A 255 4.21 -6.15 1.69
N PHE A 256 5.51 -6.21 1.41
CA PHE A 256 6.18 -5.24 0.54
C PHE A 256 5.74 -5.31 -0.93
N TYR A 257 5.22 -6.46 -1.41
CA TYR A 257 4.67 -6.61 -2.76
C TYR A 257 3.29 -5.99 -2.92
N ILE A 258 2.60 -5.70 -1.81
CA ILE A 258 1.29 -5.07 -1.81
C ILE A 258 1.41 -3.62 -2.27
N GLN A 259 0.56 -3.26 -3.23
CA GLN A 259 0.48 -1.93 -3.86
C GLN A 259 -0.58 -1.04 -3.24
N GLY A 260 -1.65 -1.64 -2.71
CA GLY A 260 -2.64 -0.93 -1.93
C GLY A 260 -3.88 -1.75 -1.64
N ARG A 261 -4.78 -1.17 -0.86
CA ARG A 261 -6.09 -1.72 -0.54
C ARG A 261 -7.12 -1.29 -1.57
N ALA A 262 -7.87 -2.25 -2.10
CA ALA A 262 -8.92 -2.02 -3.09
C ALA A 262 -10.24 -1.67 -2.40
N PHE A 263 -10.93 -0.63 -2.88
CA PHE A 263 -12.23 -0.18 -2.38
C PHE A 263 -13.06 0.46 -3.48
N GLY A 264 -14.37 0.62 -3.23
CA GLY A 264 -15.30 1.34 -4.10
C GLY A 264 -15.40 0.74 -5.51
N VAL A 265 -16.28 -0.24 -5.66
CA VAL A 265 -16.58 -0.87 -6.97
C VAL A 265 -17.64 -0.05 -7.69
N ARG A 266 -17.48 0.20 -8.99
CA ARG A 266 -18.50 0.86 -9.82
C ARG A 266 -18.58 0.26 -11.21
#